data_AF-A0A6J8AUJ6-F1
#
_entry.id   AF-A0A6J8AUJ6-F1
#
_cell.length_a   1.000
_cell.length_b   1.000
_cell.length_c   1.000
_cell.angle_alpha   90.00
_cell.angle_beta   90.00
_cell.angle_gamma   90.00
#
_symmetry.space_group_name_H-M   'P 1'
#
loop_
_entity.id
_entity.type
_entity.pdbx_description
1 polymer ?
#
loop_
_entity_poly.entity_id
_entity_poly.type
_entity_poly.pdbx_seq_one_letter_code
_entity_poly.pdbx_strand_id
1 'polypeptide(L)'
;MLVNKTTKPDELFNYFKDILKTFPSHQFRANWQNKQFQRLKENPPQQHCIFVRDFSENYRCFDKTEIQSSYFARLEISIHVTLIYRHGILEIDGEESTDDNPSIVTEQLFVFSPDDSHDMYFTYDVRKLVANYFSSISASVTTIHEFTDSCKTQYKSRHCLGDLSYSREDFGFQEYFRNFFETSHAKGPQDAAGGFVKRQADIEVNIKTAEDMYQFAIQNLTKPNESANCKRRIFRLLARYYRA
;
A
#
# COMPACT_ATOMS: atom_id res chain seq x y z
N MET A 1 -0.59 -12.68 -32.18
CA MET A 1 0.44 -13.61 -32.68
C MET A 1 1.46 -13.78 -31.56
N LEU A 2 1.47 -14.92 -30.86
CA LEU A 2 2.47 -15.21 -29.83
C LEU A 2 3.82 -15.42 -30.52
N VAL A 3 4.80 -14.56 -30.24
CA VAL A 3 6.15 -14.69 -30.79
C VAL A 3 6.87 -15.77 -30.00
N ASN A 4 7.15 -16.90 -30.62
CA ASN A 4 8.01 -17.93 -30.04
C ASN A 4 9.46 -17.43 -30.08
N LYS A 5 9.97 -17.01 -28.92
CA LYS A 5 11.40 -16.71 -28.74
C LYS A 5 12.15 -18.01 -28.46
N THR A 6 13.17 -18.30 -29.25
CA THR A 6 14.11 -19.39 -29.00
C THR A 6 15.48 -18.80 -28.67
N THR A 7 16.16 -19.39 -27.68
CA THR A 7 17.47 -18.93 -27.22
C THR A 7 18.39 -20.15 -27.19
N LYS A 8 19.62 -20.01 -27.70
CA LYS A 8 20.59 -21.11 -27.67
C LYS A 8 20.98 -21.42 -26.22
N PRO A 9 21.23 -22.69 -25.86
CA PRO A 9 21.68 -23.05 -24.51
C PRO A 9 22.88 -22.21 -24.04
N ASP A 10 23.86 -21.97 -24.89
CA ASP A 10 25.06 -21.19 -24.53
C ASP A 10 24.75 -19.73 -24.17
N GLU A 11 23.82 -19.10 -24.88
CA GLU A 11 23.36 -17.73 -24.60
C GLU A 11 22.65 -17.67 -23.24
N LEU A 12 21.82 -18.67 -22.93
CA LEU A 12 21.17 -18.79 -21.62
C LEU A 12 22.20 -18.95 -20.49
N PHE A 13 23.20 -19.82 -20.67
CA PHE A 13 24.27 -20.02 -19.69
C PHE A 13 25.10 -18.76 -19.46
N ASN A 14 25.41 -18.02 -20.51
CA ASN A 14 26.15 -16.76 -20.41
C ASN A 14 25.33 -15.69 -19.71
N TYR A 15 24.04 -15.58 -20.02
CA TYR A 15 23.12 -14.67 -19.33
C TYR A 15 23.01 -15.00 -17.84
N PHE A 16 22.87 -16.27 -17.48
CA PHE A 16 22.83 -16.70 -16.09
C PHE A 16 24.11 -16.36 -15.34
N LYS A 17 25.29 -16.64 -15.93
CA LYS A 17 26.59 -16.25 -15.35
C LYS A 17 26.69 -14.74 -15.12
N ASP A 18 26.11 -13.94 -15.99
CA ASP A 18 26.13 -12.48 -15.85
C ASP A 18 25.25 -12.01 -14.68
N ILE A 19 24.03 -12.54 -14.55
CA ILE A 19 23.15 -12.28 -13.40
C ILE A 19 23.85 -12.66 -12.09
N LEU A 20 24.54 -13.81 -12.05
CA LEU A 20 25.24 -14.29 -10.85
C LEU A 20 26.29 -13.31 -10.34
N LYS A 21 26.86 -12.44 -11.18
CA LYS A 21 27.84 -11.43 -10.74
C LYS A 21 27.22 -10.40 -9.80
N THR A 22 25.98 -10.00 -10.05
CA THR A 22 25.27 -8.97 -9.25
C THR A 22 24.38 -9.58 -8.16
N PHE A 23 24.03 -10.85 -8.30
CA PHE A 23 23.13 -11.57 -7.40
C PHE A 23 23.50 -11.49 -5.91
N PRO A 24 24.77 -11.70 -5.47
CA PRO A 24 25.12 -11.58 -4.06
C PRO A 24 24.83 -10.18 -3.49
N SER A 25 25.09 -9.13 -4.26
CA SER A 25 24.81 -7.75 -3.83
C SER A 25 23.31 -7.48 -3.72
N HIS A 26 22.52 -8.01 -4.66
CA HIS A 26 21.06 -7.92 -4.65
C HIS A 26 20.47 -8.63 -3.43
N GLN A 27 20.91 -9.87 -3.18
CA GLN A 27 20.45 -10.63 -2.02
C GLN A 27 20.85 -9.95 -0.70
N PHE A 28 22.06 -9.40 -0.63
CA PHE A 28 22.51 -8.63 0.54
C PHE A 28 21.60 -7.44 0.81
N ARG A 29 21.30 -6.61 -0.21
CA ARG A 29 20.43 -5.44 -0.06
C ARG A 29 19.02 -5.84 0.36
N ALA A 30 18.43 -6.85 -0.30
CA ALA A 30 17.10 -7.37 0.03
C ALA A 30 17.02 -7.83 1.49
N ASN A 31 18.00 -8.62 1.95
CA ASN A 31 18.06 -9.10 3.33
C ASN A 31 18.28 -7.95 4.33
N TRP A 32 19.19 -7.03 4.01
CA TRP A 32 19.53 -5.93 4.91
C TRP A 32 18.37 -4.95 5.08
N GLN A 33 17.70 -4.58 3.99
CA GLN A 33 16.53 -3.69 4.02
C GLN A 33 15.36 -4.32 4.78
N ASN A 34 15.06 -5.60 4.52
CA ASN A 34 14.04 -6.32 5.30
C ASN A 34 14.40 -6.37 6.79
N LYS A 35 15.66 -6.58 7.14
CA LYS A 35 16.12 -6.56 8.52
C LYS A 35 15.94 -5.17 9.17
N GLN A 36 16.20 -4.08 8.44
CA GLN A 36 15.95 -2.73 8.96
C GLN A 36 14.45 -2.48 9.16
N PHE A 37 13.62 -2.89 8.20
CA PHE A 37 12.17 -2.80 8.31
C PHE A 37 11.64 -3.55 9.55
N GLN A 38 12.04 -4.81 9.75
CA GLN A 38 11.58 -5.59 10.90
C GLN A 38 12.01 -4.96 12.23
N ARG A 39 13.28 -4.53 12.34
CA ARG A 39 13.79 -3.86 13.55
C ARG A 39 12.97 -2.63 13.92
N LEU A 40 12.67 -1.79 12.93
CA LEU A 40 11.92 -0.57 13.15
C LEU A 40 10.44 -0.84 13.46
N LYS A 41 9.86 -1.86 12.83
CA LYS A 41 8.48 -2.29 13.08
C LYS A 41 8.31 -2.92 14.46
N GLU A 42 9.29 -3.69 14.94
CA GLU A 42 9.26 -4.35 16.26
C GLU A 42 9.41 -3.34 17.40
N ASN A 43 10.28 -2.35 17.25
CA ASN A 43 10.56 -1.35 18.28
C ASN A 43 10.62 0.07 17.68
N PRO A 44 9.48 0.62 17.24
CA PRO A 44 9.43 2.01 16.80
C PRO A 44 9.68 2.96 17.98
N PRO A 45 10.42 4.07 17.78
CA PRO A 45 10.48 5.14 18.76
C PRO A 45 9.11 5.79 18.97
N GLN A 46 8.89 6.36 20.16
CA GLN A 46 7.67 7.13 20.44
C GLN A 46 7.45 8.24 19.41
N GLN A 47 6.18 8.52 19.13
CA GLN A 47 5.73 9.46 18.09
C GLN A 47 6.15 9.10 16.66
N HIS A 48 6.80 7.95 16.44
CA HIS A 48 7.09 7.44 15.11
C HIS A 48 5.96 6.52 14.63
N CYS A 49 5.78 6.48 13.32
CA CYS A 49 4.83 5.58 12.67
C CYS A 49 5.46 4.99 11.41
N ILE A 50 5.19 3.71 11.15
CA ILE A 50 5.68 3.01 9.97
C ILE A 50 4.51 2.77 9.02
N PHE A 51 4.71 3.16 7.76
CA PHE A 51 3.80 2.84 6.67
C PHE A 51 4.41 1.80 5.75
N VAL A 52 3.62 0.82 5.32
CA VAL A 52 3.93 0.02 4.13
C VAL A 52 2.85 0.30 3.10
N ARG A 53 3.24 0.87 1.96
CA ARG A 53 2.31 1.31 0.92
C ARG A 53 2.52 0.56 -0.37
N ASP A 54 1.41 0.18 -0.97
CA ASP A 54 1.40 -0.47 -2.27
C ASP A 54 0.06 -0.26 -2.98
N PHE A 55 0.09 -0.34 -4.31
CA PHE A 55 -1.10 -0.47 -5.11
C PHE A 55 -1.40 -1.96 -5.27
N SER A 56 -2.56 -2.38 -4.80
CA SER A 56 -3.10 -3.66 -5.25
C SER A 56 -3.44 -3.53 -6.73
N GLU A 57 -3.24 -4.60 -7.50
CA GLU A 57 -3.79 -4.70 -8.85
C GLU A 57 -5.27 -4.30 -8.83
N ASN A 58 -5.66 -3.47 -9.79
CA ASN A 58 -7.00 -2.92 -9.92
C ASN A 58 -8.07 -4.02 -9.84
N TYR A 59 -9.15 -3.72 -9.14
CA TYR A 59 -10.31 -4.61 -9.13
C TYR A 59 -11.12 -4.38 -10.40
N ARG A 60 -11.38 -5.47 -11.13
CA ARG A 60 -12.23 -5.44 -12.32
C ARG A 60 -13.68 -5.65 -11.89
N CYS A 61 -14.54 -4.69 -12.20
CA CYS A 61 -15.96 -4.86 -11.97
C CYS A 61 -16.51 -5.91 -12.95
N PHE A 62 -17.15 -6.95 -12.42
CA PHE A 62 -17.78 -8.00 -13.22
C PHE A 62 -19.30 -7.81 -13.26
N ASP A 63 -19.90 -7.91 -14.44
CA ASP A 63 -21.34 -8.08 -14.62
C ASP A 63 -21.64 -9.58 -14.82
N LYS A 64 -22.62 -10.14 -14.09
CA LYS A 64 -23.05 -11.55 -14.26
C LYS A 64 -23.66 -11.87 -15.63
N THR A 65 -24.05 -10.85 -16.38
CA THR A 65 -24.68 -10.97 -17.70
C THR A 65 -23.78 -10.26 -18.71
N GLU A 66 -22.73 -10.92 -19.16
CA GLU A 66 -21.83 -10.36 -20.17
C GLU A 66 -22.56 -10.30 -21.53
N ILE A 67 -23.00 -9.10 -21.92
CA ILE A 67 -23.20 -8.78 -23.32
C ILE A 67 -21.78 -8.61 -23.90
N GLN A 68 -21.51 -9.17 -25.08
CA GLN A 68 -20.20 -9.14 -25.74
C GLN A 68 -19.56 -7.72 -25.81
N SER A 69 -20.39 -6.67 -25.78
CA SER A 69 -19.96 -5.26 -25.74
C SER A 69 -19.27 -4.84 -24.43
N SER A 70 -19.58 -5.47 -23.29
CA SER A 70 -18.97 -5.14 -21.98
C SER A 70 -17.49 -5.55 -21.90
N TYR A 71 -17.00 -6.37 -22.84
CA TYR A 71 -15.60 -6.76 -22.94
C TYR A 71 -14.66 -5.57 -23.22
N PHE A 72 -15.14 -4.51 -23.89
CA PHE A 72 -14.32 -3.37 -24.32
C PHE A 72 -14.35 -2.16 -23.38
N ALA A 73 -15.21 -2.14 -22.36
CA ALA A 73 -15.37 -1.02 -21.43
C ALA A 73 -15.45 -1.51 -19.98
N ARG A 74 -14.45 -2.31 -19.56
CA ARG A 74 -14.38 -2.80 -18.18
C ARG A 74 -13.99 -1.65 -17.25
N LEU A 75 -14.90 -1.29 -16.35
CA LEU A 75 -14.60 -0.37 -15.27
C LEU A 75 -13.64 -1.06 -14.29
N GLU A 76 -12.55 -0.39 -13.99
CA GLU A 76 -11.57 -0.82 -13.01
C GLU A 76 -11.59 0.13 -11.81
N ILE A 77 -11.36 -0.43 -10.62
CA ILE A 77 -11.26 0.31 -9.37
C ILE A 77 -9.83 0.18 -8.87
N SER A 78 -9.16 1.31 -8.72
CA SER A 78 -7.85 1.37 -8.08
C SER A 78 -7.99 1.13 -6.58
N ILE A 79 -7.13 0.26 -6.05
CA ILE A 79 -7.08 -0.07 -4.64
C ILE A 79 -5.67 0.23 -4.13
N HIS A 80 -5.55 1.30 -3.36
CA HIS A 80 -4.31 1.59 -2.66
C HIS A 80 -4.38 1.10 -1.22
N VAL A 81 -3.36 0.37 -0.78
CA VAL A 81 -3.27 -0.21 0.56
C VAL A 81 -2.15 0.47 1.34
N THR A 82 -2.45 0.87 2.58
CA THR A 82 -1.47 1.36 3.54
C THR A 82 -1.58 0.52 4.81
N LEU A 83 -0.57 -0.29 5.09
CA LEU A 83 -0.39 -0.83 6.43
C LEU A 83 0.18 0.26 7.31
N ILE A 84 -0.38 0.39 8.51
CA ILE A 84 0.03 1.37 9.50
C ILE A 84 0.46 0.61 10.75
N TYR A 85 1.69 0.85 11.20
CA TYR A 85 2.18 0.40 12.49
C TYR A 85 2.45 1.62 13.34
N ARG A 86 1.68 1.78 14.40
CA ARG A 86 1.75 2.94 15.31
C ARG A 86 1.65 2.49 16.76
N HIS A 87 2.10 3.35 17.65
CA HIS A 87 1.87 3.20 19.08
C HIS A 87 0.36 3.24 19.40
N GLY A 88 -0.05 2.41 20.36
CA GLY A 88 -1.40 2.38 20.91
C GLY A 88 -1.75 3.69 21.63
N ILE A 89 -2.99 4.14 21.43
CA ILE A 89 -3.56 5.35 22.05
C ILE A 89 -4.65 4.89 23.01
N LEU A 90 -4.58 5.27 24.28
CA LEU A 90 -5.45 4.75 25.34
C LEU A 90 -6.95 4.88 25.00
N GLU A 91 -7.37 6.05 24.53
CA GLU A 91 -8.77 6.38 24.26
C GLU A 91 -9.34 5.61 23.06
N ILE A 92 -8.48 5.13 22.17
CA ILE A 92 -8.87 4.49 20.90
C ILE A 92 -8.67 2.98 20.95
N ASP A 93 -7.55 2.54 21.54
CA ASP A 93 -7.07 1.17 21.51
C ASP A 93 -7.25 0.45 22.86
N GLY A 94 -7.57 1.18 23.93
CA GLY A 94 -7.71 0.67 25.30
C GLY A 94 -6.38 0.38 25.99
N GLU A 95 -5.25 0.68 25.34
CA GLU A 95 -3.90 0.47 25.84
C GLU A 95 -3.01 1.62 25.39
N GLU A 96 -2.32 2.25 26.34
CA GLU A 96 -1.32 3.27 26.08
C GLU A 96 0.03 2.62 25.83
N SER A 97 0.71 3.01 24.75
CA SER A 97 2.09 2.58 24.52
C SER A 97 3.07 3.54 25.18
N THR A 98 3.98 2.99 25.98
CA THR A 98 5.09 3.75 26.61
C THR A 98 6.44 3.24 26.11
N ASP A 99 7.54 3.92 26.46
CA ASP A 99 8.90 3.44 26.16
C ASP A 99 9.21 2.13 26.90
N ASP A 100 8.74 1.97 28.13
CA ASP A 100 8.98 0.78 28.96
C ASP A 100 8.08 -0.41 28.57
N ASN A 101 6.87 -0.13 28.09
CA ASN A 101 5.92 -1.12 27.61
C ASN A 101 5.33 -0.70 26.25
N PRO A 102 6.04 -0.97 25.15
CA PRO A 102 5.57 -0.61 23.83
C PRO A 102 4.40 -1.51 23.39
N SER A 103 3.26 -0.90 23.04
CA SER A 103 2.12 -1.57 22.42
C SER A 103 1.94 -1.06 21.00
N ILE A 104 2.20 -1.93 20.02
CA ILE A 104 2.16 -1.58 18.59
C ILE A 104 0.86 -2.07 17.97
N VAL A 105 0.08 -1.14 17.45
CA VAL A 105 -1.17 -1.38 16.75
C VAL A 105 -0.92 -1.45 15.26
N THR A 106 -1.40 -2.53 14.64
CA THR A 106 -1.41 -2.71 13.19
C THR A 106 -2.78 -2.36 12.62
N GLU A 107 -2.84 -1.44 11.66
CA GLU A 107 -4.06 -1.02 10.98
C GLU A 107 -3.89 -1.18 9.46
N GLN A 108 -5.01 -1.34 8.76
CA GLN A 108 -5.04 -1.40 7.30
C GLN A 108 -5.93 -0.27 6.79
N LEU A 109 -5.35 0.67 6.07
CA LEU A 109 -6.09 1.74 5.40
C LEU A 109 -6.14 1.47 3.90
N PHE A 110 -7.36 1.50 3.36
CA PHE A 110 -7.64 1.30 1.95
C PHE A 110 -8.19 2.59 1.36
N VAL A 111 -7.71 2.96 0.19
CA VAL A 111 -8.27 4.04 -0.63
C VAL A 111 -8.76 3.43 -1.93
N PHE A 112 -10.05 3.60 -2.20
CA PHE A 112 -10.68 3.21 -3.47
C PHE A 112 -10.85 4.42 -4.36
N SER A 113 -10.63 4.26 -5.66
CA SER A 113 -10.77 5.34 -6.62
C SER A 113 -11.12 4.80 -8.00
N PRO A 114 -11.87 5.55 -8.82
CA PRO A 114 -12.02 5.25 -10.23
C PRO A 114 -10.83 5.75 -11.09
N ASP A 115 -9.89 6.51 -10.49
CA ASP A 115 -8.66 6.95 -11.16
C ASP A 115 -7.63 5.81 -11.19
N ASP A 116 -7.21 5.40 -12.38
CA ASP A 116 -6.26 4.32 -12.67
C ASP A 116 -4.86 4.80 -13.10
N SER A 117 -4.61 6.12 -13.03
CA SER A 117 -3.32 6.71 -13.43
C SER A 117 -2.16 6.31 -12.51
N HIS A 118 -2.47 6.07 -11.23
CA HIS A 118 -1.51 5.76 -10.16
C HIS A 118 -0.33 6.73 -10.11
N ASP A 119 -0.60 8.01 -10.39
CA ASP A 119 0.43 9.04 -10.53
C ASP A 119 0.72 9.79 -9.21
N MET A 120 1.51 10.87 -9.31
CA MET A 120 1.84 11.70 -8.15
C MET A 120 0.58 12.27 -7.47
N TYR A 121 -0.40 12.76 -8.22
CA TYR A 121 -1.59 13.39 -7.65
C TYR A 121 -2.41 12.40 -6.84
N PHE A 122 -2.54 11.16 -7.35
CA PHE A 122 -3.15 10.07 -6.59
C PHE A 122 -2.40 9.85 -5.28
N THR A 123 -1.08 9.67 -5.33
CA THR A 123 -0.28 9.39 -4.13
C THR A 123 -0.32 10.54 -3.12
N TYR A 124 -0.37 11.79 -3.59
CA TYR A 124 -0.50 12.98 -2.75
C TYR A 124 -1.83 13.00 -2.00
N ASP A 125 -2.94 12.74 -2.70
CA ASP A 125 -4.26 12.68 -2.06
C ASP A 125 -4.40 11.52 -1.07
N VAL A 126 -3.81 10.37 -1.37
CA VAL A 126 -3.70 9.26 -0.40
C VAL A 126 -2.97 9.71 0.86
N ARG A 127 -1.84 10.42 0.73
CA ARG A 127 -1.09 10.94 1.88
C ARG A 127 -1.94 11.91 2.71
N LYS A 128 -2.69 12.80 2.05
CA LYS A 128 -3.63 13.72 2.71
C LYS A 128 -4.73 12.98 3.46
N LEU A 129 -5.31 11.93 2.86
CA LEU A 129 -6.31 11.09 3.52
C LEU A 129 -5.75 10.38 4.77
N VAL A 130 -4.49 9.95 4.72
CA VAL A 130 -3.81 9.39 5.89
C VAL A 130 -3.58 10.45 6.95
N ALA A 131 -3.02 11.62 6.60
CA ALA A 131 -2.81 12.70 7.55
C ALA A 131 -4.11 13.11 8.28
N ASN A 132 -5.19 13.30 7.52
CA ASN A 132 -6.53 13.60 8.07
C ASN A 132 -7.01 12.52 9.04
N TYR A 133 -6.71 11.25 8.75
CA TYR A 133 -7.04 10.14 9.64
C TYR A 133 -6.27 10.25 10.96
N PHE A 134 -4.96 10.52 10.94
CA PHE A 134 -4.18 10.73 12.16
C PHE A 134 -4.70 11.91 12.98
N SER A 135 -5.05 13.03 12.33
CA SER A 135 -5.69 14.17 13.01
C SER A 135 -7.03 13.79 13.64
N SER A 136 -7.85 12.96 12.96
CA SER A 136 -9.18 12.55 13.47
C SER A 136 -9.12 11.69 14.73
N ILE A 137 -8.01 10.99 14.97
CA ILE A 137 -7.78 10.19 16.18
C ILE A 137 -6.86 10.89 17.18
N SER A 138 -6.53 12.17 16.95
CA SER A 138 -5.60 12.95 17.78
C SER A 138 -4.26 12.25 18.04
N ALA A 139 -3.77 11.50 17.05
CA ALA A 139 -2.52 10.76 17.20
C ALA A 139 -1.31 11.72 17.23
N SER A 140 -0.49 11.60 18.27
CA SER A 140 0.76 12.36 18.42
C SER A 140 1.89 11.73 17.59
N VAL A 141 1.76 11.78 16.26
CA VAL A 141 2.78 11.26 15.34
C VAL A 141 3.52 12.42 14.68
N THR A 142 4.83 12.45 14.86
CA THR A 142 5.72 13.50 14.33
C THR A 142 6.58 12.98 13.18
N THR A 143 6.96 11.70 13.23
CA THR A 143 7.91 11.11 12.29
C THR A 143 7.32 9.91 11.55
N ILE A 144 7.41 9.92 10.23
CA ILE A 144 6.94 8.82 9.38
C ILE A 144 8.11 8.07 8.74
N HIS A 145 8.04 6.75 8.79
CA HIS A 145 8.90 5.84 8.02
C HIS A 145 8.06 5.08 7.01
N GLU A 146 8.07 5.56 5.77
CA GLU A 146 7.35 4.93 4.66
C GLU A 146 8.22 3.90 3.97
N PHE A 147 7.70 2.69 3.80
CA PHE A 147 8.27 1.61 3.01
C PHE A 147 7.35 1.33 1.83
N THR A 148 7.92 1.24 0.65
CA THR A 148 7.16 0.99 -0.58
C THR A 148 8.00 0.28 -1.61
N ASP A 149 7.35 -0.18 -2.68
CA ASP A 149 8.02 -0.80 -3.80
C ASP A 149 8.79 0.25 -4.62
N SER A 150 9.66 -0.22 -5.52
CA SER A 150 10.50 0.65 -6.34
C SER A 150 9.83 1.10 -7.64
N CYS A 151 8.48 1.15 -7.72
CA CYS A 151 7.78 1.49 -8.95
C CYS A 151 8.03 2.95 -9.37
N LYS A 152 8.55 3.14 -10.59
CA LYS A 152 9.00 4.44 -11.11
C LYS A 152 7.87 5.42 -11.38
N THR A 153 6.68 4.93 -11.73
CA THR A 153 5.51 5.77 -12.02
C THR A 153 4.79 6.23 -10.75
N GLN A 154 5.05 5.56 -9.62
CA GLN A 154 4.45 5.82 -8.31
C GLN A 154 5.48 6.50 -7.38
N TYR A 155 5.74 5.92 -6.21
CA TYR A 155 6.50 6.53 -5.12
C TYR A 155 7.99 6.82 -5.41
N LYS A 156 8.57 6.20 -6.45
CA LYS A 156 9.96 6.46 -6.89
C LYS A 156 10.08 7.57 -7.93
N SER A 157 8.97 8.19 -8.33
CA SER A 157 9.00 9.31 -9.28
C SER A 157 9.66 10.54 -8.66
N ARG A 158 10.30 11.39 -9.49
CA ARG A 158 10.90 12.66 -9.03
C ARG A 158 9.89 13.58 -8.33
N HIS A 159 8.64 13.47 -8.77
CA HIS A 159 7.51 14.27 -8.34
C HIS A 159 7.08 13.86 -6.93
N CYS A 160 6.84 12.56 -6.70
CA CYS A 160 6.55 12.03 -5.37
C CYS A 160 7.71 12.21 -4.38
N LEU A 161 8.96 12.28 -4.84
CA LEU A 161 10.12 12.60 -4.00
C LEU A 161 10.14 14.08 -3.61
N GLY A 162 9.69 14.98 -4.49
CA GLY A 162 9.55 16.41 -4.20
C GLY A 162 8.60 16.67 -3.04
N ASP A 163 7.46 15.97 -2.99
CA ASP A 163 6.44 16.08 -1.94
C ASP A 163 6.98 15.80 -0.53
N LEU A 164 8.07 15.04 -0.41
CA LEU A 164 8.71 14.79 0.89
C LEU A 164 9.25 16.07 1.52
N SER A 165 9.68 17.04 0.70
CA SER A 165 10.21 18.32 1.16
C SER A 165 9.14 19.23 1.76
N TYR A 166 7.87 19.01 1.38
CA TYR A 166 6.70 19.76 1.85
C TYR A 166 5.87 18.96 2.87
N SER A 167 6.42 17.85 3.37
CA SER A 167 5.62 16.94 4.21
C SER A 167 5.14 17.58 5.51
N ARG A 168 5.88 18.57 6.02
CA ARG A 168 5.52 19.29 7.24
C ARG A 168 4.37 20.26 6.98
N GLU A 169 4.45 20.99 5.89
CA GLU A 169 3.45 21.98 5.48
C GLU A 169 2.15 21.33 5.05
N ASP A 170 2.22 20.25 4.26
CA ASP A 170 1.06 19.64 3.63
C ASP A 170 0.38 18.57 4.49
N PHE A 171 1.15 17.86 5.31
CA PHE A 171 0.65 16.71 6.09
C PHE A 171 0.86 16.82 7.60
N GLY A 172 1.59 17.84 8.08
CA GLY A 172 1.84 18.06 9.50
C GLY A 172 2.90 17.15 10.14
N PHE A 173 3.57 16.29 9.36
CA PHE A 173 4.66 15.44 9.87
C PHE A 173 5.98 16.21 9.87
N GLN A 174 6.67 16.24 11.00
CA GLN A 174 7.93 16.97 11.16
C GLN A 174 9.06 16.32 10.35
N GLU A 175 9.12 14.99 10.35
CA GLU A 175 10.12 14.21 9.62
C GLU A 175 9.45 13.12 8.78
N TYR A 176 9.94 12.92 7.56
CA TYR A 176 9.42 11.90 6.65
C TYR A 176 10.55 11.17 5.94
N PHE A 177 10.69 9.87 6.24
CA PHE A 177 11.69 8.99 5.63
C PHE A 177 10.98 8.05 4.66
N ARG A 178 11.32 8.15 3.36
CA ARG A 178 10.90 7.15 2.37
C ARG A 178 12.02 6.14 2.15
N ASN A 179 11.68 4.88 2.36
CA ASN A 179 12.52 3.71 2.19
C ASN A 179 11.94 2.85 1.05
N PHE A 180 12.83 2.23 0.29
CA PHE A 180 12.45 1.33 -0.79
C PHE A 180 12.94 -0.07 -0.49
N PHE A 181 12.09 -1.06 -0.73
CA PHE A 181 12.54 -2.45 -0.83
C PHE A 181 13.30 -2.67 -2.14
N GLU A 182 14.24 -3.61 -2.09
CA GLU A 182 14.93 -4.13 -3.26
C GLU A 182 13.88 -4.68 -4.23
N THR A 183 14.12 -4.48 -5.54
CA THR A 183 13.20 -4.92 -6.58
C THR A 183 12.81 -6.38 -6.39
N SER A 184 11.51 -6.68 -6.46
CA SER A 184 10.92 -8.02 -6.26
C SER A 184 10.91 -8.55 -4.81
N HIS A 185 11.37 -7.77 -3.82
CA HIS A 185 11.36 -8.14 -2.39
C HIS A 185 10.39 -7.31 -1.53
N ALA A 186 9.49 -6.55 -2.16
CA ALA A 186 8.49 -5.74 -1.47
C ALA A 186 7.23 -6.51 -1.02
N LYS A 187 7.09 -7.80 -1.40
CA LYS A 187 5.88 -8.57 -1.12
C LYS A 187 5.64 -8.72 0.38
N GLY A 188 4.39 -8.52 0.81
CA GLY A 188 4.08 -8.50 2.23
C GLY A 188 2.59 -8.50 2.56
N PRO A 189 2.24 -8.14 3.82
CA PRO A 189 0.85 -8.17 4.27
C PRO A 189 -0.07 -7.19 3.52
N GLN A 190 0.48 -6.20 2.82
CA GLN A 190 -0.28 -5.25 2.01
C GLN A 190 -0.88 -5.91 0.76
N ASP A 191 -0.16 -6.85 0.14
CA ASP A 191 -0.68 -7.68 -0.95
C ASP A 191 -1.85 -8.54 -0.46
N ALA A 192 -1.67 -9.18 0.70
CA ALA A 192 -2.69 -10.04 1.31
C ALA A 192 -3.94 -9.23 1.69
N ALA A 193 -3.77 -8.01 2.19
CA ALA A 193 -4.86 -7.10 2.51
C ALA A 193 -5.65 -6.67 1.27
N GLY A 194 -4.96 -6.29 0.18
CA GLY A 194 -5.60 -5.97 -1.09
C GLY A 194 -6.34 -7.16 -1.69
N GLY A 195 -5.69 -8.34 -1.71
CA GLY A 195 -6.29 -9.59 -2.18
C GLY A 195 -7.51 -10.01 -1.36
N PHE A 196 -7.50 -9.80 -0.04
CA PHE A 196 -8.65 -10.06 0.83
C PHE A 196 -9.86 -9.23 0.42
N VAL A 197 -9.71 -7.90 0.27
CA VAL A 197 -10.82 -7.02 -0.10
C VAL A 197 -11.39 -7.40 -1.46
N LYS A 198 -10.54 -7.66 -2.45
CA LYS A 198 -10.99 -8.10 -3.79
C LYS A 198 -11.78 -9.40 -3.72
N ARG A 199 -11.29 -10.40 -2.97
CA ARG A 199 -12.00 -11.67 -2.78
C ARG A 199 -13.36 -11.50 -2.11
N GLN A 200 -13.51 -10.54 -1.18
CA GLN A 200 -14.80 -10.24 -0.58
C GLN A 200 -15.74 -9.54 -1.57
N ALA A 201 -15.23 -8.63 -2.37
CA ALA A 201 -16.00 -7.95 -3.42
C ALA A 201 -16.50 -8.92 -4.50
N ASP A 202 -15.69 -9.92 -4.89
CA ASP A 202 -16.08 -10.97 -5.84
C ASP A 202 -17.30 -11.78 -5.36
N ILE A 203 -17.50 -11.91 -4.04
CA ILE A 203 -18.63 -12.63 -3.44
C ILE A 203 -19.91 -11.77 -3.45
N GLU A 204 -19.78 -10.44 -3.31
CA GLU A 204 -20.91 -9.50 -3.24
C GLU A 204 -21.59 -9.26 -4.60
N VAL A 205 -20.93 -9.66 -5.70
CA VAL A 205 -21.49 -9.73 -7.07
C VAL A 205 -21.86 -8.39 -7.73
N ASN A 206 -22.13 -7.32 -6.97
CA ASN A 206 -22.67 -6.05 -7.50
C ASN A 206 -21.75 -4.84 -7.27
N ILE A 207 -20.43 -5.04 -7.24
CA ILE A 207 -19.47 -3.93 -7.15
C ILE A 207 -19.19 -3.39 -8.56
N LYS A 208 -19.76 -2.22 -8.89
CA LYS A 208 -19.65 -1.61 -10.23
C LYS A 208 -18.82 -0.33 -10.25
N THR A 209 -18.70 0.34 -9.12
CA THR A 209 -17.97 1.60 -8.97
C THR A 209 -17.10 1.60 -7.71
N ALA A 210 -16.15 2.53 -7.64
CA ALA A 210 -15.34 2.74 -6.44
C ALA A 210 -16.20 3.10 -5.21
N GLU A 211 -17.32 3.80 -5.42
CA GLU A 211 -18.30 4.10 -4.36
C GLU A 211 -18.96 2.80 -3.86
N ASP A 212 -19.39 1.91 -4.76
CA ASP A 212 -19.99 0.62 -4.36
C ASP A 212 -18.99 -0.19 -3.52
N MET A 213 -17.73 -0.26 -3.96
CA MET A 213 -16.65 -0.93 -3.22
C MET A 213 -16.47 -0.30 -1.83
N TYR A 214 -16.47 1.03 -1.75
CA TYR A 214 -16.33 1.76 -0.49
C TYR A 214 -17.49 1.48 0.48
N GLN A 215 -18.73 1.57 0.00
CA GLN A 215 -19.92 1.31 0.81
C GLN A 215 -19.98 -0.14 1.29
N PHE A 216 -19.71 -1.10 0.38
CA PHE A 216 -19.59 -2.51 0.72
C PHE A 216 -18.55 -2.75 1.82
N ALA A 217 -17.36 -2.17 1.67
CA ALA A 217 -16.26 -2.37 2.61
C ALA A 217 -16.55 -1.77 3.99
N ILE A 218 -17.16 -0.59 4.06
CA ILE A 218 -17.59 0.00 5.33
C ILE A 218 -18.60 -0.88 6.04
N GLN A 219 -19.62 -1.35 5.32
CA GLN A 219 -20.71 -2.13 5.89
C GLN A 219 -20.25 -3.51 6.37
N ASN A 220 -19.32 -4.15 5.65
CA ASN A 220 -19.02 -5.56 5.85
C ASN A 220 -17.61 -5.86 6.38
N LEU A 221 -16.62 -4.99 6.13
CA LEU A 221 -15.19 -5.33 6.31
C LEU A 221 -14.47 -4.51 7.38
N THR A 222 -15.12 -3.49 7.96
CA THR A 222 -14.51 -2.56 8.94
C THR A 222 -13.96 -3.28 10.17
N LYS A 223 -14.71 -4.25 10.69
CA LYS A 223 -14.28 -5.06 11.83
C LYS A 223 -13.45 -6.24 11.33
N PRO A 224 -12.16 -6.34 11.71
CA PRO A 224 -11.38 -7.53 11.42
C PRO A 224 -11.92 -8.75 12.17
N ASN A 225 -11.76 -9.93 11.56
CA ASN A 225 -12.01 -11.19 12.24
C ASN A 225 -10.92 -11.41 13.30
N GLU A 226 -11.18 -12.26 14.31
CA GLU A 226 -10.22 -12.55 15.39
C GLU A 226 -8.86 -13.06 14.91
N SER A 227 -8.83 -13.75 13.76
CA SER A 227 -7.62 -14.27 13.14
C SER A 227 -6.87 -13.25 12.26
N ALA A 228 -7.37 -12.02 12.14
CA ALA A 228 -6.74 -10.99 11.32
C ALA A 228 -5.51 -10.40 12.01
N ASN A 229 -4.41 -10.26 11.27
CA ASN A 229 -3.20 -9.58 11.72
C ASN A 229 -3.31 -8.05 11.73
N CYS A 230 -4.51 -7.51 11.98
CA CYS A 230 -4.76 -6.08 12.12
C CYS A 230 -5.88 -5.83 13.14
N LYS A 231 -5.77 -4.75 13.90
CA LYS A 231 -6.76 -4.35 14.90
C LYS A 231 -7.97 -3.67 14.26
N ARG A 232 -7.78 -3.05 13.08
CA ARG A 232 -8.82 -2.27 12.40
C ARG A 232 -8.55 -2.08 10.91
N ARG A 233 -9.64 -1.98 10.14
CA ARG A 233 -9.64 -1.58 8.73
C ARG A 233 -10.30 -0.24 8.57
N ILE A 234 -9.68 0.62 7.77
CA ILE A 234 -10.12 1.99 7.51
C ILE A 234 -10.32 2.10 6.01
N PHE A 235 -11.50 2.53 5.59
CA PHE A 235 -11.80 2.72 4.18
C PHE A 235 -11.94 4.21 3.87
N ARG A 236 -11.45 4.63 2.72
CA ARG A 236 -11.61 5.97 2.17
C ARG A 236 -11.93 5.87 0.69
N LEU A 237 -12.70 6.84 0.20
CA LEU A 237 -12.96 7.02 -1.20
C LEU A 237 -12.21 8.25 -1.71
N LEU A 238 -11.52 8.10 -2.84
CA LEU A 238 -10.96 9.19 -3.61
C LEU A 238 -11.75 9.31 -4.91
N ALA A 239 -12.80 10.15 -4.89
CA ALA A 239 -13.77 10.27 -5.99
C ALA A 239 -13.29 11.10 -7.20
N ARG A 240 -12.07 11.64 -7.16
CA ARG A 240 -11.56 12.51 -8.23
C ARG A 240 -10.98 11.68 -9.37
N TYR A 241 -11.37 12.01 -10.60
CA TYR A 241 -10.58 11.70 -11.79
C TYR A 241 -9.62 12.87 -11.98
N TYR A 242 -8.32 12.70 -11.74
CA TYR A 242 -7.38 13.70 -12.22
C TYR A 242 -7.31 13.59 -13.74
N ARG A 243 -8.04 14.48 -14.42
CA ARG A 243 -7.76 14.83 -15.81
C ARG A 243 -7.13 16.21 -15.77
N ALA A 244 -5.83 16.25 -16.07
CA ALA A 244 -5.21 17.48 -16.54
C ALA A 244 -5.86 17.92 -17.86
#